data_AF-A0A960DY20-F1
#
_entry.id   AF-A0A960DY20-F1
#
_cell.length_a   1.000
_cell.length_b   1.000
_cell.length_c   1.000
_cell.angle_alpha   90.00
_cell.angle_beta   90.00
_cell.angle_gamma   90.00
#
_symmetry.space_group_name_H-M   'P 1'
#
loop_
_entity.id
_entity.type
_entity.pdbx_description
1 polymer ?
#
loop_
_entity_poly.entity_id
_entity_poly.type
_entity_poly.pdbx_seq_one_letter_code
_entity_poly.pdbx_strand_id
1 'polypeptide(L)'
;FCIPHGGGGPGVGPVAVGEHLAPFLPNHPLVAEAGPETGPGPISAAPWGSASILPIPWAYIRMMGPDGLRRATQVAILNANYVAQRLQPHYPVLYTGRGGLVAHECIVDLRPISKETGVSVDDVAKRLIDYGFHAPTMSFPVPGTLMIEPTESEDLGELDRFCDAMIAIRAEIAKVGSGEWPADDNPLANSPHTVNSLVGDWDHPYSREEAAFPSATVARGDRYWPPVRRIDGGYGDRNLVCSCPPVEDLAE
;
A
#
# COMPACT_ATOMS: atom_id res chain seq x y z
N PHE A 1 -0.98 -3.88 15.89
CA PHE A 1 -1.32 -3.24 17.19
C PHE A 1 -0.70 -1.85 17.31
N CYS A 2 -0.94 -0.98 16.33
CA CYS A 2 -0.72 0.46 16.38
C CYS A 2 0.71 1.02 16.57
N ILE A 3 1.76 0.19 16.65
CA ILE A 3 3.13 0.68 16.47
C ILE A 3 3.21 1.36 15.08
N PRO A 4 3.71 2.59 14.98
CA PRO A 4 3.75 3.31 13.71
C PRO A 4 4.73 2.65 12.73
N HIS A 5 4.38 2.63 11.45
CA HIS A 5 5.20 2.02 10.39
C HIS A 5 6.56 2.70 10.17
N GLY A 6 6.67 4.01 10.46
CA GLY A 6 7.94 4.75 10.46
C GLY A 6 8.71 4.79 9.12
N GLY A 7 8.04 4.52 7.99
CA GLY A 7 8.69 4.46 6.68
C GLY A 7 9.53 3.20 6.43
N GLY A 8 9.35 2.14 7.24
CA GLY A 8 10.11 0.88 7.12
C GLY A 8 10.61 0.31 8.45
N GLY A 9 10.08 0.78 9.58
CA GLY A 9 10.49 0.40 10.93
C GLY A 9 10.43 1.59 11.89
N PRO A 10 10.38 1.35 13.21
CA PRO A 10 10.64 0.09 13.89
C PRO A 10 9.43 -0.85 13.94
N GLY A 11 9.70 -2.15 14.14
CA GLY A 11 8.69 -3.16 14.45
C GLY A 11 9.10 -4.00 15.66
N VAL A 12 8.12 -4.66 16.29
CA VAL A 12 8.36 -5.71 17.28
C VAL A 12 7.49 -6.91 16.92
N GLY A 13 8.09 -8.09 16.83
CA GLY A 13 7.40 -9.35 16.55
C GLY A 13 7.43 -10.28 17.76
N PRO A 14 6.61 -10.04 18.81
CA PRO A 14 6.54 -10.96 19.95
C PRO A 14 5.95 -12.30 19.51
N VAL A 15 6.51 -13.41 19.99
CA VAL A 15 6.00 -14.76 19.73
C VAL A 15 5.40 -15.32 21.02
N ALA A 16 4.13 -15.69 20.94
CA ALA A 16 3.48 -16.51 21.97
C ALA A 16 3.47 -17.97 21.50
N VAL A 17 3.76 -18.89 22.41
CA VAL A 17 3.85 -20.33 22.10
C VAL A 17 2.93 -21.12 23.03
N GLY A 18 2.52 -22.32 22.59
CA GLY A 18 1.89 -23.28 23.49
C GLY A 18 2.84 -23.70 24.62
N GLU A 19 2.29 -24.09 25.77
CA GLU A 19 3.07 -24.36 27.00
C GLU A 19 4.26 -25.31 26.79
N HIS A 20 4.07 -26.37 25.99
CA HIS A 20 5.12 -27.34 25.67
C HIS A 20 6.34 -26.74 24.94
N LEU A 21 6.20 -25.55 24.35
CA LEU A 21 7.30 -24.83 23.69
C LEU A 21 7.93 -23.75 24.57
N ALA A 22 7.31 -23.40 25.70
CA ALA A 22 7.79 -22.33 26.57
C ALA A 22 9.25 -22.52 27.04
N PRO A 23 9.73 -23.75 27.37
CA PRO A 23 11.14 -23.97 27.74
C PRO A 23 12.14 -23.68 26.61
N PHE A 24 11.70 -23.58 25.36
CA PHE A 24 12.55 -23.34 24.19
C PHE A 24 12.49 -21.89 23.70
N LEU A 25 11.80 -20.99 24.41
CA LEU A 25 11.80 -19.58 24.09
C LEU A 25 13.21 -18.98 24.24
N PRO A 26 13.58 -17.97 23.43
CA PRO A 26 14.84 -17.24 23.58
C PRO A 26 15.06 -16.72 25.00
N ASN A 27 16.32 -16.68 25.42
CA ASN A 27 16.74 -16.09 26.69
C ASN A 27 17.89 -15.08 26.49
N HIS A 28 18.37 -14.43 27.56
CA HIS A 28 19.44 -13.43 27.43
C HIS A 28 20.53 -13.57 28.51
N PRO A 29 21.83 -13.63 28.16
CA PRO A 29 22.90 -13.93 29.11
C PRO A 29 23.15 -12.80 30.13
N LEU A 30 22.73 -11.58 29.82
CA LEU A 30 22.90 -10.41 30.71
C LEU A 30 21.72 -10.17 31.65
N VAL A 31 20.58 -10.86 31.46
CA VAL A 31 19.35 -10.64 32.24
C VAL A 31 18.67 -11.98 32.47
N ALA A 32 18.78 -12.50 33.69
CA ALA A 32 18.31 -13.85 34.04
C ALA A 32 16.79 -14.01 33.92
N GLU A 33 16.03 -12.92 34.07
CA GLU A 33 14.57 -12.89 33.95
C GLU A 33 14.08 -12.92 32.49
N ALA A 34 14.99 -12.76 31.52
CA ALA A 34 14.65 -12.78 30.11
C ALA A 34 14.64 -14.22 29.60
N GLY A 35 13.46 -14.84 29.61
CA GLY A 35 13.23 -16.19 29.07
C GLY A 35 13.64 -17.33 30.01
N PRO A 36 13.41 -18.59 29.62
CA PRO A 36 13.80 -19.75 30.42
C PRO A 36 15.31 -19.98 30.40
N GLU A 37 15.89 -20.53 31.47
CA GLU A 37 17.32 -20.91 31.51
C GLU A 37 17.69 -21.94 30.42
N THR A 38 16.73 -22.79 30.03
CA THR A 38 16.87 -23.78 28.95
C THR A 38 16.81 -23.20 27.54
N GLY A 39 16.58 -21.88 27.41
CA GLY A 39 16.45 -21.20 26.13
C GLY A 39 17.73 -21.26 25.28
N PRO A 40 17.61 -21.12 23.95
CA PRO A 40 18.72 -21.30 23.00
C PRO A 40 19.74 -20.15 22.99
N GLY A 41 19.56 -19.12 23.81
CA GLY A 41 20.35 -17.88 23.76
C GLY A 41 19.58 -16.68 23.16
N PRO A 42 20.27 -15.53 23.05
CA PRO A 42 19.67 -14.28 22.61
C PRO A 42 19.46 -14.24 21.08
N ILE A 43 18.26 -13.83 20.67
CA ILE A 43 17.90 -13.54 19.26
C ILE A 43 18.04 -12.03 18.94
N SER A 44 17.99 -11.19 19.96
CA SER A 44 18.13 -9.74 19.88
C SER A 44 19.20 -9.26 20.84
N ALA A 45 19.86 -8.15 20.52
CA ALA A 45 20.94 -7.58 21.34
C ALA A 45 20.47 -7.08 22.72
N ALA A 46 19.19 -6.71 22.84
CA ALA A 46 18.55 -6.39 24.11
C ALA A 46 17.49 -7.47 24.44
N PRO A 47 17.32 -7.83 25.73
CA PRO A 47 16.49 -8.95 26.17
C PRO A 47 15.03 -8.89 25.71
N TRP A 48 14.47 -7.69 25.54
CA TRP A 48 13.09 -7.47 25.08
C TRP A 48 13.03 -6.62 23.81
N GLY A 49 14.12 -6.60 23.02
CA GLY A 49 14.23 -5.80 21.81
C GLY A 49 14.00 -4.31 22.05
N SER A 50 13.22 -3.68 21.18
CA SER A 50 12.84 -2.26 21.28
C SER A 50 11.75 -2.04 22.33
N ALA A 51 12.08 -2.25 23.61
CA ALA A 51 11.11 -2.22 24.71
C ALA A 51 10.39 -0.87 24.86
N SER A 52 11.02 0.24 24.45
CA SER A 52 10.47 1.60 24.57
C SER A 52 9.19 1.84 23.76
N ILE A 53 8.93 1.02 22.73
CA ILE A 53 7.72 1.15 21.88
C ILE A 53 6.61 0.17 22.26
N LEU A 54 6.85 -0.76 23.20
CA LEU A 54 5.82 -1.66 23.74
C LEU A 54 4.67 -0.98 24.51
N PRO A 55 4.81 0.23 25.08
CA PRO A 55 3.67 0.96 25.63
C PRO A 55 2.59 1.27 24.60
N ILE A 56 2.92 1.34 23.30
CA ILE A 56 1.95 1.63 22.22
C ILE A 56 0.90 0.50 22.09
N PRO A 57 1.28 -0.77 21.81
CA PRO A 57 0.31 -1.86 21.75
C PRO A 57 -0.37 -2.10 23.11
N TRP A 58 0.35 -1.90 24.22
CA TRP A 58 -0.26 -1.97 25.56
C TRP A 58 -1.40 -0.95 25.72
N ALA A 59 -1.16 0.31 25.36
CA ALA A 59 -2.16 1.36 25.48
C ALA A 59 -3.36 1.09 24.57
N TYR A 60 -3.11 0.68 23.32
CA TYR A 60 -4.17 0.30 22.39
C TYR A 60 -5.07 -0.81 22.96
N ILE A 61 -4.49 -1.92 23.41
CA ILE A 61 -5.26 -3.04 23.99
C ILE A 61 -6.05 -2.60 25.22
N ARG A 62 -5.44 -1.78 26.10
CA ARG A 62 -6.09 -1.31 27.33
C ARG A 62 -7.21 -0.31 27.10
N MET A 63 -7.08 0.57 26.10
CA MET A 63 -8.09 1.57 25.77
C MET A 63 -9.26 0.95 24.99
N MET A 64 -8.97 0.03 24.07
CA MET A 64 -10.01 -0.65 23.29
C MET A 64 -10.83 -1.63 24.12
N GLY A 65 -10.18 -2.35 25.04
CA GLY A 65 -10.81 -3.43 25.79
C GLY A 65 -11.31 -4.57 24.87
N PRO A 66 -11.96 -5.60 25.43
CA PRO A 66 -12.38 -6.77 24.66
C PRO A 66 -13.40 -6.42 23.57
N ASP A 67 -14.37 -5.55 23.87
CA ASP A 67 -15.43 -5.18 22.93
C ASP A 67 -14.91 -4.30 21.80
N GLY A 68 -14.03 -3.34 22.11
CA GLY A 68 -13.39 -2.50 21.10
C GLY A 68 -12.50 -3.32 20.16
N LEU A 69 -11.68 -4.23 20.70
CA LEU A 69 -10.84 -5.12 19.88
C LEU A 69 -11.69 -6.00 18.96
N ARG A 70 -12.80 -6.56 19.47
CA ARG A 70 -13.75 -7.31 18.66
C ARG A 70 -14.36 -6.44 17.56
N ARG A 71 -14.77 -5.22 17.89
CA ARG A 71 -15.39 -4.29 16.93
C ARG A 71 -14.40 -3.88 15.84
N ALA A 72 -13.16 -3.58 16.21
CA ALA A 72 -12.09 -3.26 15.27
C ALA A 72 -11.94 -4.37 14.21
N THR A 73 -11.79 -5.63 14.64
CA THR A 73 -11.71 -6.76 13.71
C THR A 73 -12.95 -6.91 12.83
N GLN A 74 -14.15 -6.71 13.38
CA GLN A 74 -15.39 -6.76 12.59
C GLN A 74 -15.44 -5.67 11.52
N VAL A 75 -15.01 -4.46 11.83
CA VAL A 75 -15.01 -3.32 10.91
C VAL A 75 -13.93 -3.47 9.84
N ALA A 76 -12.73 -3.95 10.20
CA ALA A 76 -11.68 -4.23 9.20
C ALA A 76 -12.17 -5.24 8.14
N ILE A 77 -12.84 -6.32 8.57
CA ILE A 77 -13.45 -7.30 7.65
C ILE A 77 -14.59 -6.68 6.84
N LEU A 78 -15.45 -5.87 7.47
CA LEU A 78 -16.54 -5.18 6.79
C LEU A 78 -16.02 -4.24 5.69
N ASN A 79 -15.03 -3.41 6.01
CA ASN A 79 -14.42 -2.46 5.10
C ASN A 79 -13.79 -3.16 3.89
N ALA A 80 -13.05 -4.25 4.11
CA ALA A 80 -12.46 -5.03 3.01
C ALA A 80 -13.52 -5.66 2.10
N ASN A 81 -14.59 -6.20 2.67
CA ASN A 81 -15.70 -6.77 1.89
C ASN A 81 -16.49 -5.68 1.14
N TYR A 82 -16.63 -4.49 1.73
CA TYR A 82 -17.22 -3.33 1.06
C TYR A 82 -16.42 -2.96 -0.20
N VAL A 83 -15.10 -2.78 -0.04
CA VAL A 83 -14.19 -2.47 -1.16
C VAL A 83 -14.23 -3.58 -2.22
N ALA A 84 -14.12 -4.84 -1.82
CA ALA A 84 -14.18 -5.98 -2.74
C ALA A 84 -15.48 -6.00 -3.55
N GLN A 85 -16.63 -5.81 -2.89
CA GLN A 85 -17.94 -5.81 -3.54
C GLN A 85 -18.11 -4.65 -4.52
N ARG A 86 -17.61 -3.46 -4.18
CA ARG A 86 -17.64 -2.28 -5.04
C ARG A 86 -16.74 -2.41 -6.27
N LEU A 87 -15.59 -3.04 -6.12
CA LEU A 87 -14.60 -3.19 -7.20
C LEU A 87 -14.84 -4.42 -8.10
N GLN A 88 -15.49 -5.47 -7.59
CA GLN A 88 -15.68 -6.74 -8.30
C GLN A 88 -16.22 -6.61 -9.75
N PRO A 89 -17.18 -5.71 -10.07
CA PRO A 89 -17.65 -5.55 -11.45
C PRO A 89 -16.60 -4.98 -12.41
N HIS A 90 -15.56 -4.35 -11.88
CA HIS A 90 -14.53 -3.61 -12.64
C HIS A 90 -13.19 -4.36 -12.67
N TYR A 91 -12.87 -5.02 -11.55
CA TYR A 91 -11.67 -5.81 -11.33
C TYR A 91 -12.06 -7.14 -10.67
N PRO A 92 -11.76 -8.29 -11.29
CA PRO A 92 -12.05 -9.58 -10.68
C PRO A 92 -11.39 -9.71 -9.30
N VAL A 93 -12.15 -10.10 -8.27
CA VAL A 93 -11.60 -10.47 -6.96
C VAL A 93 -11.02 -11.87 -7.06
N LEU A 94 -9.71 -12.01 -6.87
CA LEU A 94 -8.96 -13.23 -7.22
C LEU A 94 -9.30 -14.42 -6.32
N TYR A 95 -9.42 -14.18 -5.02
CA TYR A 95 -9.70 -15.22 -4.02
C TYR A 95 -10.83 -14.78 -3.10
N THR A 96 -11.76 -15.69 -2.86
CA THR A 96 -12.85 -15.52 -1.90
C THR A 96 -13.04 -16.78 -1.06
N GLY A 97 -13.47 -16.60 0.18
CA GLY A 97 -13.87 -17.69 1.05
C GLY A 97 -15.32 -18.12 0.86
N ARG A 98 -15.89 -18.71 1.91
CA ARG A 98 -17.28 -19.15 1.94
C ARG A 98 -18.23 -17.96 1.73
N GLY A 99 -19.20 -18.12 0.82
CA GLY A 99 -20.19 -17.09 0.54
C GLY A 99 -19.66 -15.92 -0.28
N GLY A 100 -18.48 -16.06 -0.92
CA GLY A 100 -17.89 -15.00 -1.74
C GLY A 100 -17.24 -13.87 -0.93
N LEU A 101 -17.09 -14.05 0.39
CA LEU A 101 -16.53 -13.04 1.28
C LEU A 101 -15.02 -13.15 1.39
N VAL A 102 -14.36 -12.02 1.61
CA VAL A 102 -12.95 -11.91 1.94
C VAL A 102 -12.74 -11.72 3.44
N ALA A 103 -11.49 -11.74 3.90
CA ALA A 103 -11.15 -11.44 5.29
C ALA A 103 -11.00 -9.92 5.49
N HIS A 104 -9.86 -9.46 6.00
CA HIS A 104 -9.53 -8.05 6.24
C HIS A 104 -8.85 -7.37 5.04
N GLU A 105 -8.62 -8.12 3.96
CA GLU A 105 -8.00 -7.65 2.72
C GLU A 105 -8.59 -8.40 1.51
N CYS A 106 -8.46 -7.84 0.31
CA CYS A 106 -8.83 -8.50 -0.94
C CYS A 106 -7.76 -8.31 -2.02
N ILE A 107 -7.67 -9.26 -2.94
CA ILE A 107 -6.79 -9.16 -4.11
C ILE A 107 -7.63 -8.92 -5.36
N VAL A 108 -7.32 -7.86 -6.09
CA VAL A 108 -7.91 -7.58 -7.41
C VAL A 108 -6.94 -8.03 -8.52
N ASP A 109 -7.46 -8.76 -9.50
CA ASP A 109 -6.66 -9.35 -10.57
C ASP A 109 -6.63 -8.45 -11.82
N LEU A 110 -5.47 -7.83 -12.06
CA LEU A 110 -5.26 -6.99 -13.23
C LEU A 110 -4.69 -7.77 -14.42
N ARG A 111 -4.23 -9.02 -14.24
CA ARG A 111 -3.49 -9.75 -15.30
C ARG A 111 -4.29 -9.92 -16.59
N PRO A 112 -5.61 -10.27 -16.57
CA PRO A 112 -6.41 -10.34 -17.80
C PRO A 112 -6.51 -8.97 -18.47
N ILE A 113 -6.72 -7.92 -17.69
CA ILE A 113 -6.82 -6.53 -18.16
C ILE A 113 -5.51 -6.11 -18.82
N SER A 114 -4.37 -6.39 -18.19
CA SER A 114 -3.04 -6.11 -18.75
C SER A 114 -2.79 -6.85 -20.05
N LYS A 115 -3.22 -8.12 -20.15
CA LYS A 115 -3.09 -8.91 -21.38
C LYS A 115 -3.93 -8.33 -22.52
N GLU A 116 -5.12 -7.83 -22.22
CA GLU A 116 -6.06 -7.30 -23.20
C GLU A 116 -5.71 -5.87 -23.66
N THR A 117 -5.20 -5.04 -22.76
CA THR A 117 -5.05 -3.59 -22.99
C THR A 117 -3.61 -3.11 -23.05
N GLY A 118 -2.65 -3.92 -22.59
CA GLY A 118 -1.25 -3.51 -22.43
C GLY A 118 -0.98 -2.67 -21.17
N VAL A 119 -2.01 -2.22 -20.44
CA VAL A 119 -1.84 -1.44 -19.21
C VAL A 119 -1.35 -2.33 -18.07
N SER A 120 -0.21 -1.98 -17.48
CA SER A 120 0.42 -2.75 -16.40
C SER A 120 -0.13 -2.44 -15.02
N VAL A 121 0.19 -3.29 -14.04
CA VAL A 121 -0.10 -3.01 -12.63
C VAL A 121 0.64 -1.77 -12.12
N ASP A 122 1.85 -1.52 -12.62
CA ASP A 122 2.64 -0.33 -12.29
C ASP A 122 1.94 0.94 -12.78
N ASP A 123 1.34 0.91 -13.97
CA ASP A 123 0.58 2.05 -14.50
C ASP A 123 -0.60 2.42 -13.59
N VAL A 124 -1.37 1.43 -13.14
CA VAL A 124 -2.47 1.65 -12.20
C VAL A 124 -1.97 2.20 -10.87
N ALA A 125 -0.86 1.64 -10.36
CA ALA A 125 -0.28 2.07 -9.09
C ALA A 125 0.28 3.49 -9.14
N LYS A 126 0.96 3.87 -10.23
CA LYS A 126 1.44 5.24 -10.41
C LYS A 126 0.29 6.19 -10.66
N ARG A 127 -0.76 5.75 -11.36
CA ARG A 127 -1.93 6.57 -11.61
C ARG A 127 -2.72 6.88 -10.34
N LEU A 128 -2.79 5.96 -9.37
CA LEU A 128 -3.40 6.21 -8.06
C LEU A 128 -2.78 7.40 -7.32
N ILE A 129 -1.50 7.70 -7.53
CA ILE A 129 -0.84 8.89 -6.96
C ILE A 129 -1.53 10.16 -7.47
N ASP A 130 -1.93 10.17 -8.75
CA ASP A 130 -2.68 11.28 -9.34
C ASP A 130 -4.14 11.34 -8.86
N TYR A 131 -4.61 10.35 -8.12
CA TYR A 131 -5.88 10.39 -7.40
C TYR A 131 -5.69 10.69 -5.91
N GLY A 132 -4.45 10.92 -5.47
CA GLY A 132 -4.11 11.23 -4.07
C GLY A 132 -3.90 10.00 -3.19
N PHE A 133 -3.73 8.80 -3.78
CA PHE A 133 -3.56 7.55 -3.04
C PHE A 133 -2.15 7.00 -3.16
N HIS A 134 -1.63 6.48 -2.05
CA HIS A 134 -0.55 5.51 -2.12
C HIS A 134 -1.11 4.20 -2.70
N ALA A 135 -0.35 3.55 -3.57
CA ALA A 135 -0.77 2.28 -4.14
C ALA A 135 -0.93 1.19 -3.05
N PRO A 136 -1.90 0.26 -3.18
CA PRO A 136 -1.94 -0.95 -2.38
C PRO A 136 -0.70 -1.82 -2.58
N THR A 137 -0.59 -2.92 -1.83
CA THR A 137 0.50 -3.89 -2.01
C THR A 137 0.48 -4.42 -3.45
N MET A 138 1.60 -4.29 -4.15
CA MET A 138 1.70 -4.63 -5.57
C MET A 138 2.38 -5.98 -5.78
N SER A 139 1.86 -6.77 -6.71
CA SER A 139 2.49 -7.98 -7.24
C SER A 139 2.88 -9.05 -6.20
N PHE A 140 2.31 -8.98 -5.01
CA PHE A 140 2.45 -9.96 -3.93
C PHE A 140 1.09 -10.15 -3.23
N PRO A 141 0.69 -11.38 -2.90
CA PRO A 141 1.39 -12.65 -3.12
C PRO A 141 1.37 -13.15 -4.58
N VAL A 142 0.63 -12.49 -5.47
CA VAL A 142 0.49 -12.88 -6.87
C VAL A 142 1.04 -11.78 -7.79
N PRO A 143 2.01 -12.06 -8.67
CA PRO A 143 2.54 -11.08 -9.62
C PRO A 143 1.45 -10.49 -10.51
N GLY A 144 1.49 -9.17 -10.75
CA GLY A 144 0.52 -8.49 -11.62
C GLY A 144 -0.85 -8.24 -10.97
N THR A 145 -0.94 -8.26 -9.64
CA THR A 145 -2.18 -8.01 -8.88
C THR A 145 -1.98 -6.87 -7.88
N LEU A 146 -3.08 -6.36 -7.34
CA LEU A 146 -3.07 -5.43 -6.20
C LEU A 146 -3.79 -6.05 -5.01
N MET A 147 -3.19 -6.02 -3.83
CA MET A 147 -3.77 -6.47 -2.57
C MET A 147 -4.10 -5.26 -1.69
N ILE A 148 -5.38 -5.14 -1.32
CA ILE A 148 -5.97 -3.97 -0.70
C ILE A 148 -6.44 -4.31 0.72
N GLU A 149 -5.92 -3.61 1.71
CA GLU A 149 -6.27 -3.72 3.13
C GLU A 149 -6.66 -2.33 3.66
N PRO A 150 -7.96 -2.02 3.84
CA PRO A 150 -8.40 -0.68 4.27
C PRO A 150 -8.29 -0.45 5.79
N THR A 151 -8.16 -1.51 6.58
CA THR A 151 -8.27 -1.47 8.05
C THR A 151 -9.63 -0.95 8.56
N GLU A 152 -9.81 -0.95 9.88
CA GLU A 152 -10.99 -0.41 10.56
C GLU A 152 -10.97 1.10 10.79
N SER A 153 -9.82 1.74 10.57
CA SER A 153 -9.60 3.14 10.95
C SER A 153 -10.06 4.13 9.87
N GLU A 154 -10.20 3.67 8.63
CA GLU A 154 -10.71 4.48 7.52
C GLU A 154 -12.24 4.51 7.53
N ASP A 155 -12.79 5.71 7.32
CA ASP A 155 -14.23 5.91 7.25
C ASP A 155 -14.79 5.56 5.86
N LEU A 156 -16.12 5.48 5.76
CA LEU A 156 -16.78 5.12 4.50
C LEU A 156 -16.45 6.11 3.36
N GLY A 157 -16.26 7.39 3.67
CA GLY A 157 -15.95 8.40 2.67
C GLY A 157 -14.61 8.14 2.01
N GLU A 158 -13.59 7.75 2.78
CA GLU A 158 -12.27 7.41 2.24
C GLU A 158 -12.31 6.10 1.42
N LEU A 159 -13.07 5.10 1.88
CA LEU A 159 -13.27 3.86 1.11
C LEU A 159 -13.95 4.15 -0.25
N ASP A 160 -14.95 5.02 -0.27
CA ASP A 160 -15.62 5.45 -1.49
C ASP A 160 -14.66 6.20 -2.41
N ARG A 161 -13.87 7.15 -1.89
CA ARG A 161 -12.86 7.86 -2.69
C ARG A 161 -11.88 6.92 -3.37
N PHE A 162 -11.40 5.90 -2.65
CA PHE A 162 -10.50 4.89 -3.21
C PHE A 162 -11.19 4.03 -4.27
N CYS A 163 -12.40 3.54 -3.98
CA CYS A 163 -13.15 2.72 -4.93
C CYS A 163 -13.48 3.49 -6.22
N ASP A 164 -13.91 4.73 -6.10
CA ASP A 164 -14.23 5.59 -7.23
C ASP A 164 -12.97 5.94 -8.05
N ALA A 165 -11.82 6.14 -7.41
CA ALA A 165 -10.54 6.29 -8.10
C ALA A 165 -10.18 5.05 -8.94
N MET A 166 -10.27 3.86 -8.35
CA MET A 166 -10.05 2.60 -9.06
C MET A 166 -11.04 2.43 -10.23
N ILE A 167 -12.32 2.75 -10.04
CA ILE A 167 -13.34 2.64 -11.10
C ILE A 167 -13.10 3.65 -12.22
N ALA A 168 -12.68 4.88 -11.90
CA ALA A 168 -12.28 5.87 -12.89
C ALA A 168 -11.04 5.38 -13.69
N ILE A 169 -10.05 4.83 -13.01
CA ILE A 169 -8.89 4.19 -13.65
C ILE A 169 -9.32 3.03 -14.56
N ARG A 170 -10.33 2.23 -14.19
CA ARG A 170 -10.87 1.19 -15.07
C ARG A 170 -11.44 1.75 -16.37
N ALA A 171 -12.05 2.93 -16.32
CA ALA A 171 -12.55 3.64 -17.50
C ALA A 171 -11.40 4.21 -18.35
N GLU A 172 -10.35 4.76 -17.72
CA GLU A 172 -9.12 5.18 -18.41
C GLU A 172 -8.46 4.00 -19.15
N ILE A 173 -8.38 2.82 -18.51
CA ILE A 173 -7.88 1.59 -19.14
C ILE A 173 -8.72 1.20 -20.36
N ALA A 174 -10.05 1.38 -20.30
CA ALA A 174 -10.92 1.07 -21.43
C ALA A 174 -10.66 1.97 -22.64
N LYS A 175 -10.31 3.25 -22.43
CA LYS A 175 -9.92 4.18 -23.50
C LYS A 175 -8.60 3.79 -24.17
N VAL A 176 -7.64 3.28 -23.41
CA VAL A 176 -6.40 2.71 -23.98
C VAL A 176 -6.72 1.42 -24.76
N GLY A 177 -7.51 0.51 -24.17
CA GLY A 177 -7.88 -0.76 -24.81
C GLY A 177 -8.72 -0.61 -26.09
N SER A 178 -9.51 0.48 -26.21
CA SER A 178 -10.27 0.79 -27.43
C SER A 178 -9.46 1.53 -28.49
N GLY A 179 -8.26 2.02 -28.15
CA GLY A 179 -7.45 2.87 -29.02
C GLY A 179 -7.90 4.34 -29.08
N GLU A 180 -8.80 4.79 -28.20
CA GLU A 180 -9.12 6.22 -28.04
C GLU A 180 -7.88 6.99 -27.58
N TRP A 181 -7.11 6.41 -26.66
CA TRP A 181 -5.81 6.93 -26.26
C TRP A 181 -4.66 6.04 -26.78
N PRO A 182 -3.57 6.66 -27.27
CA PRO A 182 -2.34 5.93 -27.60
C PRO A 182 -1.84 5.11 -26.42
N ALA A 183 -1.29 3.93 -26.70
CA ALA A 183 -0.78 3.02 -25.65
C ALA A 183 0.40 3.61 -24.87
N ASP A 184 1.21 4.43 -25.52
CA ASP A 184 2.42 5.06 -25.00
C ASP A 184 2.23 6.51 -24.55
N ASP A 185 1.13 7.16 -24.90
CA ASP A 185 0.82 8.53 -24.50
C ASP A 185 -0.61 8.70 -23.98
N ASN A 186 -0.77 8.45 -22.68
CA ASN A 186 -2.04 8.53 -21.96
C ASN A 186 -1.79 8.78 -20.46
N PRO A 187 -2.82 9.11 -19.66
CA PRO A 187 -2.61 9.41 -18.24
C PRO A 187 -2.01 8.24 -17.43
N LEU A 188 -2.28 7.00 -17.81
CA LEU A 188 -1.77 5.80 -17.11
C LEU A 188 -0.27 5.63 -17.36
N ALA A 189 0.16 5.67 -18.61
CA ALA A 189 1.58 5.55 -19.00
C ALA A 189 2.42 6.73 -18.51
N ASN A 190 1.84 7.94 -18.52
CA ASN A 190 2.52 9.16 -18.10
C ASN A 190 2.40 9.45 -16.60
N SER A 191 1.76 8.61 -15.80
CA SER A 191 1.69 8.82 -14.35
C SER A 191 3.03 8.50 -13.64
N PRO A 192 3.36 9.19 -12.53
CA PRO A 192 2.59 10.25 -11.87
C PRO A 192 2.93 11.67 -12.38
N HIS A 193 1.98 12.59 -12.35
CA HIS A 193 2.09 13.94 -12.90
C HIS A 193 2.61 14.95 -11.86
N THR A 194 3.87 15.37 -12.03
CA THR A 194 4.51 16.40 -11.20
C THR A 194 4.04 17.80 -11.62
N VAL A 195 4.20 18.78 -10.73
CA VAL A 195 3.94 20.20 -11.08
C VAL A 195 4.71 20.60 -12.34
N ASN A 196 5.99 20.23 -12.43
CA ASN A 196 6.84 20.56 -13.57
C ASN A 196 6.34 19.92 -14.88
N SER A 197 5.73 18.73 -14.84
CA SER A 197 5.14 18.12 -16.04
C SER A 197 3.90 18.86 -16.53
N LEU A 198 3.22 19.61 -15.65
CA LEU A 198 1.99 20.34 -15.98
C LEU A 198 2.27 21.76 -16.46
N VAL A 199 3.40 22.35 -16.09
CA VAL A 199 3.79 23.71 -16.47
C VAL A 199 4.51 23.69 -17.81
N GLY A 200 4.06 24.49 -18.79
CA GLY A 200 4.72 24.64 -20.09
C GLY A 200 3.80 24.37 -21.28
N ASP A 201 4.36 23.84 -22.37
CA ASP A 201 3.57 23.33 -23.49
C ASP A 201 2.93 21.98 -23.12
N TRP A 202 1.84 21.60 -23.80
CA TRP A 202 1.12 20.37 -23.50
C TRP A 202 0.68 19.69 -24.78
N ASP A 203 1.49 18.71 -25.17
CA ASP A 203 1.32 17.92 -26.38
C ASP A 203 0.93 16.48 -25.97
N HIS A 204 -0.23 16.38 -25.31
CA HIS A 204 -0.82 15.11 -24.88
C HIS A 204 -2.28 15.03 -25.35
N PRO A 205 -2.80 13.83 -25.67
CA PRO A 205 -4.17 13.62 -26.13
C PRO A 205 -5.22 13.68 -25.01
N TYR A 206 -4.81 14.03 -23.80
CA TYR A 206 -5.63 14.23 -22.61
C TYR A 206 -5.30 15.59 -22.00
N SER A 207 -6.20 16.17 -21.23
CA SER A 207 -6.02 17.49 -20.62
C SER A 207 -5.16 17.45 -19.35
N ARG A 208 -4.62 18.61 -18.97
CA ARG A 208 -3.98 18.79 -17.66
C ARG A 208 -4.92 18.54 -16.48
N GLU A 209 -6.21 18.82 -16.68
CA GLU A 209 -7.22 18.56 -15.67
C GLU A 209 -7.43 17.06 -15.49
N GLU A 210 -7.50 16.28 -16.56
CA GLU A 210 -7.47 14.82 -16.50
C GLU A 210 -6.18 14.31 -15.87
N ALA A 211 -5.04 14.95 -16.10
CA ALA A 211 -3.78 14.57 -15.48
C ALA A 211 -3.77 14.79 -13.95
N ALA A 212 -4.14 15.98 -13.50
CA ALA A 212 -3.92 16.47 -12.14
C ALA A 212 -5.15 16.44 -11.22
N PHE A 213 -6.36 16.46 -11.77
CA PHE A 213 -7.63 16.45 -11.03
C PHE A 213 -8.62 15.47 -11.68
N PRO A 214 -8.27 14.18 -11.80
CA PRO A 214 -9.03 13.21 -12.60
C PRO A 214 -10.41 12.87 -12.03
N SER A 215 -10.69 13.25 -10.79
CA SER A 215 -11.97 12.99 -10.13
C SER A 215 -12.34 14.16 -9.22
N ALA A 216 -13.65 14.35 -9.03
CA ALA A 216 -14.19 15.25 -8.02
C ALA A 216 -13.73 14.89 -6.58
N THR A 217 -13.25 13.66 -6.38
CA THR A 217 -12.67 13.18 -5.12
C THR A 217 -11.27 13.75 -4.83
N VAL A 218 -10.64 14.41 -5.81
CA VAL A 218 -9.39 15.17 -5.62
C VAL A 218 -9.76 16.63 -5.37
N ALA A 219 -9.95 17.00 -4.11
CA ALA A 219 -10.19 18.39 -3.75
C ALA A 219 -8.99 19.25 -4.15
N ARG A 220 -9.24 20.35 -4.90
CA ARG A 220 -8.16 21.23 -5.39
C ARG A 220 -7.31 21.83 -4.26
N GLY A 221 -7.88 21.97 -3.06
CA GLY A 221 -7.17 22.48 -1.87
C GLY A 221 -6.27 21.46 -1.16
N ASP A 222 -6.53 20.16 -1.32
CA ASP A 222 -5.86 19.08 -0.58
C ASP A 222 -5.01 18.18 -1.49
N ARG A 223 -4.61 18.72 -2.64
CA ARG A 223 -3.85 17.98 -3.65
C ARG A 223 -2.43 17.67 -3.14
N TYR A 224 -2.11 16.38 -3.05
CA TYR A 224 -0.73 15.92 -2.96
C TYR A 224 -0.06 15.98 -4.33
N TRP A 225 1.15 16.51 -4.39
CA TRP A 225 1.95 16.57 -5.62
C TRP A 225 3.08 15.54 -5.57
N PRO A 226 3.18 14.62 -6.54
CA PRO A 226 4.34 13.75 -6.63
C PRO A 226 5.59 14.60 -6.88
N PRO A 227 6.67 14.40 -6.10
CA PRO A 227 7.88 15.22 -6.21
C PRO A 227 8.70 14.90 -7.46
N VAL A 228 8.55 13.68 -8.01
CA VAL A 228 9.30 13.20 -9.17
C VAL A 228 8.41 12.42 -10.12
N ARG A 229 8.86 12.30 -11.38
CA ARG A 229 8.22 11.46 -12.40
C ARG A 229 8.43 9.97 -12.07
N ARG A 230 7.91 9.10 -12.93
CA ARG A 230 8.07 7.65 -12.81
C ARG A 230 9.57 7.30 -12.74
N ILE A 231 9.94 6.51 -11.73
CA ILE A 231 11.32 6.10 -11.48
C ILE A 231 11.73 5.02 -12.50
N ASP A 232 12.93 5.16 -13.07
CA ASP A 232 13.58 4.09 -13.84
C ASP A 232 14.36 3.15 -12.90
N GLY A 233 13.69 2.08 -12.46
CA GLY A 233 14.31 1.08 -11.58
C GLY A 233 15.48 0.34 -12.25
N GLY A 234 15.38 0.04 -13.54
CA GLY A 234 16.41 -0.71 -14.26
C GLY A 234 17.70 0.10 -14.44
N TYR A 235 17.59 1.42 -14.62
CA TYR A 235 18.76 2.30 -14.63
C TYR A 235 19.49 2.31 -13.29
N GLY A 236 18.77 2.46 -12.17
CA GLY A 236 19.36 2.53 -10.84
C GLY A 236 20.19 1.29 -10.48
N ASP A 237 19.67 0.10 -10.77
CA ASP A 237 20.38 -1.16 -10.52
C ASP A 237 21.66 -1.30 -11.37
N ARG A 238 21.64 -0.76 -12.60
CA ARG A 238 22.81 -0.77 -13.50
C ARG A 238 23.85 0.31 -13.16
N ASN A 239 23.46 1.37 -12.45
CA ASN A 239 24.29 2.53 -12.13
C ASN A 239 24.23 2.80 -10.62
N LEU A 240 24.69 1.83 -9.83
CA LEU A 240 24.52 1.84 -8.39
C LEU A 240 25.26 3.00 -7.70
N VAL A 241 24.50 3.97 -7.19
CA VAL A 241 25.00 5.07 -6.35
C VAL A 241 24.20 5.08 -5.04
N CYS A 242 24.86 4.67 -3.95
CA CYS A 242 24.24 4.53 -2.62
C CYS A 242 24.69 5.60 -1.61
N SER A 243 25.32 6.68 -2.09
CA SER A 243 25.69 7.85 -1.31
C SER A 243 25.16 9.11 -1.98
N CYS A 244 25.11 10.22 -1.25
CA CYS A 244 24.75 11.50 -1.85
C CYS A 244 25.67 11.79 -3.05
N PRO A 245 25.11 12.23 -4.19
CA PRO A 245 25.93 12.70 -5.30
C PRO A 245 26.72 13.95 -4.87
N PRO A 246 27.79 14.31 -5.60
CA PRO A 246 28.44 15.61 -5.47
C PRO A 246 27.42 16.75 -5.47
N VAL A 247 27.65 17.79 -4.67
CA VAL A 247 26.74 18.95 -4.57
C VAL A 247 26.67 19.69 -5.90
N GLU A 248 27.76 19.64 -6.67
CA GLU A 248 27.85 20.18 -8.02
C GLU A 248 26.82 19.56 -8.96
N ASP A 249 26.49 18.28 -8.79
CA ASP A 249 25.48 17.57 -9.60
C ASP A 249 24.03 17.92 -9.17
N LEU A 250 23.84 18.64 -8.06
CA LEU A 250 22.54 19.06 -7.52
C LEU A 250 22.24 20.56 -7.76
N ALA A 251 23.17 21.30 -8.37
CA ALA A 251 23.10 22.76 -8.50
C ALA A 251 22.37 23.28 -9.75
N GLU A 252 21.75 22.39 -10.54
CA GLU A 252 20.89 22.72 -11.70
C GLU A 252 19.39 22.68 -11.34
#